data_AF-A0A011SSD1-F1
#
_entry.id   AF-A0A011SSD1-F1
#
_cell.length_a   1.000
_cell.length_b   1.000
_cell.length_c   1.000
_cell.angle_alpha   90.00
_cell.angle_beta   90.00
_cell.angle_gamma   90.00
#
_symmetry.space_group_name_H-M   'P 1'
#
loop_
_entity.id
_entity.type
_entity.pdbx_description
1 polymer ?
#
loop_
_entity_poly.entity_id
_entity_poly.type
_entity_poly.pdbx_seq_one_letter_code
_entity_poly.pdbx_strand_id
1 'polypeptide(L)'
;MRDPSLKNQIADLSGKLDPLIDPLDDDQLLTLAVEAIKEYRYLLQCAEEAHQQWEQAKSAPATDRHELQKLERTYLNALKNHQAQMSLVASLTDRLGYIPTIDQKGPTDEK
;
A
#
# COMPACT_ATOMS: atom_id res chain seq x y z
N MET A 1 -2.29 2.00 19.36
CA MET A 1 -1.42 3.19 19.49
C MET A 1 -0.78 3.42 18.13
N ARG A 2 -1.15 4.46 17.36
CA ARG A 2 -0.47 4.75 16.08
C ARG A 2 0.91 5.31 16.43
N ASP A 3 1.96 4.62 15.99
CA ASP A 3 3.34 4.98 16.28
C ASP A 3 3.66 6.38 15.68
N PRO A 4 4.02 7.39 16.50
CA PRO A 4 4.32 8.74 15.99
C PRO A 4 5.52 8.75 15.02
N SER A 5 6.39 7.73 15.08
CA SER A 5 7.50 7.54 14.15
C SER A 5 7.03 7.35 12.69
N LEU A 6 5.93 6.62 12.48
CA LEU A 6 5.41 6.30 11.16
C LEU A 6 4.80 7.52 10.45
N LYS A 7 4.10 8.38 11.19
CA LYS A 7 3.55 9.62 10.63
C LYS A 7 4.65 10.56 10.14
N ASN A 8 5.74 10.67 10.90
CA ASN A 8 6.88 11.49 10.53
C ASN A 8 7.61 10.93 9.30
N GLN A 9 7.73 9.60 9.19
CA GLN A 9 8.28 8.95 7.99
C GLN A 9 7.41 9.18 6.75
N ILE A 10 6.08 9.13 6.89
CA ILE A 10 5.14 9.42 5.80
C ILE A 10 5.29 10.87 5.32
N ALA A 11 5.38 11.84 6.24
CA ALA A 11 5.57 13.25 5.89
C ALA A 11 6.93 13.51 5.20
N ASP A 12 7.99 12.86 5.67
CA ASP A 12 9.32 12.91 5.03
C ASP A 12 9.30 12.30 3.62
N LEU A 13 8.55 11.21 3.41
CA LEU A 13 8.38 10.62 2.08
C LEU A 13 7.62 11.56 1.13
N SER A 14 6.51 12.18 1.58
CA SER A 14 5.77 13.13 0.74
C SER A 14 6.64 14.29 0.27
N GLY A 15 7.40 14.93 1.18
CA GLY A 15 8.30 16.03 0.79
C GLY A 15 9.42 15.62 -0.17
N LYS A 16 9.79 14.33 -0.22
CA LYS A 16 10.75 13.80 -1.20
C LYS A 16 10.11 13.47 -2.55
N LEU A 17 8.80 13.29 -2.60
CA LEU A 17 8.06 12.98 -3.82
C LEU A 17 7.72 14.25 -4.62
N ASP A 18 7.48 15.38 -3.95
CA ASP A 18 7.13 16.65 -4.58
C ASP A 18 8.05 17.03 -5.76
N PRO A 19 9.40 17.07 -5.65
CA PRO A 19 10.26 17.43 -6.77
C PRO A 19 10.27 16.40 -7.92
N LEU A 20 9.80 15.17 -7.67
CA LEU A 20 9.65 14.13 -8.70
C LEU A 20 8.30 14.22 -9.42
N ILE A 21 7.28 14.76 -8.75
CA ILE A 21 5.90 14.87 -9.24
C ILE A 21 5.68 16.22 -9.94
N ASP A 22 6.27 17.31 -9.45
CA ASP A 22 6.13 18.66 -9.98
C ASP A 22 6.34 18.82 -11.50
N PRO A 23 7.32 18.15 -12.15
CA PRO A 23 7.56 18.33 -13.58
C PRO A 23 6.64 17.51 -14.49
N LEU A 24 5.76 16.68 -13.93
CA LEU A 24 4.85 15.84 -14.71
C LEU A 24 3.74 16.68 -15.35
N ASP A 25 3.37 16.34 -16.59
CA ASP A 25 2.17 16.89 -17.23
C ASP A 25 0.89 16.17 -16.75
N ASP A 26 -0.27 16.72 -17.11
CA ASP A 26 -1.57 16.22 -16.65
C ASP A 26 -1.84 14.76 -17.06
N ASP A 27 -1.40 14.35 -18.26
CA ASP A 27 -1.60 12.99 -18.76
C ASP A 27 -0.69 11.98 -18.04
N GLN A 28 0.57 12.36 -17.81
CA GLN A 28 1.52 11.58 -17.01
C GLN A 28 1.03 11.44 -15.57
N LEU A 29 0.56 12.54 -14.97
CA LEU A 29 0.09 12.57 -13.60
C LEU A 29 -1.17 11.70 -13.43
N LEU A 30 -2.13 11.78 -14.35
CA LEU A 30 -3.32 10.94 -14.35
C LEU A 30 -2.95 9.46 -14.50
N THR A 31 -2.06 9.13 -15.43
CA THR A 31 -1.60 7.74 -15.67
C THR A 31 -0.95 7.18 -14.41
N LEU A 32 -0.01 7.92 -13.82
CA LEU A 32 0.69 7.52 -12.61
C LEU A 32 -0.25 7.42 -11.41
N ALA A 33 -1.21 8.33 -11.25
CA ALA A 33 -2.20 8.26 -10.17
C ALA A 33 -3.06 7.00 -10.30
N VAL A 34 -3.50 6.66 -11.52
CA VAL A 34 -4.29 5.45 -11.78
C VAL A 34 -3.49 4.18 -11.45
N GLU A 35 -2.25 4.09 -11.91
CA GLU A 35 -1.36 2.96 -11.61
C GLU A 35 -1.06 2.86 -10.12
N ALA A 36 -0.76 3.99 -9.47
CA ALA A 36 -0.43 4.04 -8.06
C ALA A 36 -1.60 3.58 -7.17
N ILE A 37 -2.84 3.93 -7.53
CA ILE A 37 -4.04 3.48 -6.79
C ILE A 37 -4.28 1.97 -7.01
N LYS A 38 -4.03 1.43 -8.21
CA LYS A 38 -4.11 -0.03 -8.45
C LYS A 38 -3.09 -0.77 -7.59
N GLU A 39 -1.84 -0.30 -7.58
CA GLU A 39 -0.78 -0.88 -6.76
C GLU A 39 -1.08 -0.75 -5.26
N TYR A 40 -1.62 0.38 -4.81
CA TYR A 40 -2.05 0.58 -3.43
C TYR A 40 -3.07 -0.49 -2.98
N ARG A 41 -4.05 -0.79 -3.83
CA ARG A 41 -5.06 -1.82 -3.56
C ARG A 41 -4.45 -3.22 -3.54
N TYR A 42 -3.55 -3.52 -4.48
CA TYR A 42 -2.84 -4.80 -4.51
C TYR A 42 -1.99 -5.01 -3.26
N LEU A 43 -1.21 -4.01 -2.86
CA LEU A 43 -0.37 -4.09 -1.66
C LEU A 43 -1.19 -4.19 -0.36
N LEU A 44 -2.38 -3.58 -0.32
CA LEU A 44 -3.31 -3.77 0.78
C LEU A 44 -3.73 -5.24 0.89
N GLN A 45 -4.15 -5.84 -0.23
CA GLN A 45 -4.53 -7.25 -0.29
C GLN A 45 -3.37 -8.15 0.17
N CYS A 46 -2.14 -7.92 -0.30
CA CYS A 46 -0.98 -8.68 0.15
C CYS A 46 -0.73 -8.56 1.66
N ALA A 47 -0.94 -7.36 2.24
CA ALA A 47 -0.79 -7.14 3.67
C ALA A 47 -1.87 -7.87 4.48
N GLU A 48 -3.11 -7.87 3.99
CA GLU A 48 -4.24 -8.59 4.59
C GLU A 48 -4.02 -10.12 4.55
N GLU A 49 -3.58 -10.65 3.40
CA GLU A 49 -3.25 -12.07 3.23
C GLU A 49 -2.10 -12.49 4.16
N ALA A 50 -1.03 -11.70 4.24
CA ALA A 50 0.10 -11.98 5.13
C ALA A 50 -0.30 -11.93 6.62
N HIS A 51 -1.18 -10.98 6.99
CA HIS A 51 -1.75 -10.92 8.33
C HIS A 51 -2.56 -12.18 8.65
N GLN A 52 -3.44 -12.60 7.73
CA GLN A 52 -4.27 -13.79 7.90
C GLN A 52 -3.41 -15.05 8.08
N GLN A 53 -2.37 -15.23 7.27
CA GLN A 53 -1.43 -16.34 7.41
C GLN A 53 -0.72 -16.34 8.77
N TRP A 54 -0.29 -15.16 9.22
CA TRP A 54 0.36 -15.02 10.52
C TRP A 54 -0.58 -15.36 11.69
N GLU A 55 -1.84 -14.89 11.66
CA GLU A 55 -2.85 -15.19 12.68
C GLU A 55 -3.25 -16.67 12.71
N GLN A 56 -3.37 -17.31 11.54
CA GLN A 56 -3.59 -18.75 11.44
C GLN A 56 -2.43 -19.53 12.06
N ALA A 57 -1.19 -19.13 11.76
CA ALA A 57 0.00 -19.78 12.29
C ALA A 57 0.11 -19.61 13.81
N LYS A 58 -0.28 -18.45 14.39
CA LYS A 58 -0.34 -18.25 15.85
C LYS A 58 -1.33 -19.19 16.54
N SER A 59 -2.42 -19.51 15.87
CA SER A 59 -3.49 -20.35 16.40
C SER A 59 -3.20 -21.86 16.25
N ALA A 60 -2.21 -22.23 15.43
CA ALA A 60 -1.87 -23.62 15.16
C ALA A 60 -0.91 -24.19 16.21
N PRO A 61 -1.21 -25.36 16.83
CA PRO A 61 -0.43 -25.93 17.93
C PRO A 61 1.01 -26.37 17.57
N ALA A 62 1.31 -26.52 16.28
CA ALA A 62 2.55 -27.10 15.79
C ALA A 62 3.47 -26.09 15.08
N THR A 63 3.09 -24.81 15.03
CA THR A 63 3.87 -23.79 14.32
C THR A 63 5.17 -23.52 15.07
N ASP A 64 6.29 -23.64 14.36
CA ASP A 64 7.59 -23.34 14.93
C ASP A 64 7.77 -21.83 15.15
N ARG A 65 8.55 -21.46 16.18
CA ARG A 65 8.79 -20.06 16.54
C ARG A 65 9.50 -19.30 15.40
N HIS A 66 10.39 -19.95 14.66
CA HIS A 66 11.09 -19.31 13.54
C HIS A 66 10.12 -19.03 12.38
N GLU A 67 9.17 -19.93 12.14
CA GLU A 67 8.11 -19.73 11.13
C GLU A 67 7.19 -18.56 11.51
N LEU A 68 6.77 -18.46 12.78
CA LEU A 68 6.00 -17.32 13.28
C LEU A 68 6.72 -15.98 13.08
N GLN A 69 8.03 -15.92 13.40
CA GLN A 69 8.83 -14.71 13.20
C GLN A 69 9.00 -14.36 11.72
N LYS A 70 9.13 -15.37 10.85
CA LYS A 70 9.19 -15.15 9.40
C LYS A 70 7.88 -14.52 8.90
N LEU A 71 6.73 -15.08 9.29
CA LEU A 71 5.41 -14.57 8.92
C LEU A 71 5.14 -13.17 9.46
N GLU A 72 5.52 -12.90 10.72
CA GLU A 72 5.47 -11.55 11.31
C GLU A 72 6.26 -10.55 10.47
N ARG A 73 7.51 -10.89 10.11
CA ARG A 73 8.35 -10.02 9.27
C ARG A 73 7.75 -9.80 7.88
N THR A 74 7.18 -10.84 7.26
CA THR A 74 6.48 -10.73 5.97
C THR A 74 5.33 -9.74 6.07
N TYR A 75 4.48 -9.87 7.09
CA TYR A 75 3.36 -8.95 7.33
C TYR A 75 3.85 -7.51 7.55
N LEU A 76 4.85 -7.29 8.41
CA LEU A 76 5.39 -5.95 8.68
C LEU A 76 6.01 -5.31 7.43
N ASN A 77 6.65 -6.09 6.56
CA ASN A 77 7.18 -5.59 5.30
C ASN A 77 6.06 -5.23 4.32
N ALA A 78 5.02 -6.07 4.20
CA ALA A 78 3.86 -5.77 3.37
C ALA A 78 3.15 -4.48 3.83
N LEU A 79 2.99 -4.30 5.15
CA LEU A 79 2.38 -3.11 5.72
C LEU A 79 3.20 -1.83 5.42
N LYS A 80 4.54 -1.91 5.50
CA LYS A 80 5.42 -0.79 5.14
C LYS A 80 5.31 -0.42 3.66
N ASN A 81 5.29 -1.42 2.77
CA ASN A 81 5.15 -1.20 1.34
C ASN A 81 3.81 -0.55 1.01
N HIS A 82 2.72 -1.07 1.58
CA HIS A 82 1.39 -0.48 1.43
C HIS A 82 1.34 0.99 1.91
N GLN A 83 1.98 1.30 3.05
CA GLN A 83 2.04 2.67 3.57
C GLN A 83 2.86 3.61 2.69
N ALA A 84 4.02 3.16 2.18
CA ALA A 84 4.81 3.96 1.24
C ALA A 84 4.02 4.26 -0.05
N GLN A 85 3.29 3.25 -0.56
CA GLN A 85 2.43 3.41 -1.73
C GLN A 85 1.27 4.38 -1.46
N MET A 86 0.70 4.37 -0.24
CA MET A 86 -0.32 5.34 0.16
C MET A 86 0.21 6.78 0.12
N SER A 87 1.47 7.03 0.53
CA SER A 87 2.08 8.36 0.42
C SER A 87 2.21 8.81 -1.03
N LEU A 88 2.58 7.90 -1.94
CA LEU A 88 2.66 8.21 -3.37
C LEU A 88 1.28 8.55 -3.95
N VAL A 89 0.26 7.76 -3.64
CA VAL A 89 -1.13 8.07 -4.04
C VAL A 89 -1.55 9.43 -3.52
N ALA A 90 -1.28 9.74 -2.25
CA ALA A 90 -1.63 11.02 -1.66
C ALA A 90 -0.97 12.19 -2.41
N SER A 91 0.35 12.15 -2.63
CA SER A 91 1.07 13.21 -3.34
C SER A 91 0.61 13.36 -4.80
N LEU A 92 0.37 12.26 -5.51
CA LEU A 92 -0.12 12.31 -6.90
C LEU A 92 -1.53 12.91 -6.98
N THR A 93 -2.45 12.49 -6.10
CA THR A 93 -3.83 13.01 -6.10
C THR A 93 -3.95 14.44 -5.59
N ASP A 94 -3.07 14.87 -4.69
CA ASP A 94 -2.97 16.27 -4.24
C ASP A 94 -2.54 17.16 -5.40
N ARG A 95 -1.51 16.75 -6.15
CA ARG A 95 -1.07 17.47 -7.37
C ARG A 95 -2.14 17.47 -8.46
N LEU A 96 -2.84 16.34 -8.65
CA LEU A 96 -3.87 16.18 -9.69
C LEU A 96 -5.15 16.97 -9.35
N GLY A 97 -5.38 17.26 -8.07
CA GLY A 97 -6.54 18.00 -7.58
C GLY A 97 -7.84 17.17 -7.48
N TYR A 98 -7.80 15.89 -7.83
CA TYR A 98 -8.90 14.94 -7.69
C TYR A 98 -8.39 13.49 -7.60
N ILE A 99 -9.28 12.59 -7.19
CA ILE A 99 -9.01 11.14 -7.18
C ILE A 99 -9.61 10.54 -8.45
N PRO A 100 -8.81 9.95 -9.36
CA PRO A 100 -9.32 9.38 -10.59
C PRO A 100 -10.18 8.14 -10.31
N THR A 101 -11.26 7.98 -11.07
CA THR A 101 -12.08 6.77 -10.99
C THR A 101 -11.32 5.62 -11.64
N ILE A 102 -11.26 4.50 -10.93
CA ILE A 102 -10.66 3.27 -11.47
C ILE A 102 -11.78 2.27 -11.61
N ASP A 103 -12.13 1.96 -12.86
CA ASP A 103 -13.07 0.91 -13.20
C ASP A 103 -12.58 -0.40 -12.57
N GLN A 104 -13.22 -0.76 -11.46
CA GLN A 104 -13.06 -2.07 -10.86
C GLN A 104 -13.88 -3.02 -11.73
N LYS A 105 -13.32 -3.52 -12.83
CA LYS A 105 -13.86 -4.74 -13.41
C LYS A 105 -13.51 -5.86 -12.42
N GLY A 106 -14.36 -6.04 -11.41
CA GLY A 106 -14.42 -7.26 -10.60
C GLY A 106 -14.64 -8.46 -11.51
N PRO A 107 -14.42 -9.70 -11.04
CA PRO A 107 -14.64 -10.88 -11.86
C PRO A 107 -16.07 -10.83 -12.38
N THR A 108 -16.21 -10.79 -13.71
CA THR A 108 -17.49 -10.91 -14.38
C THR A 108 -17.97 -12.34 -14.12
N ASP A 109 -18.68 -12.56 -13.03
CA ASP A 109 -19.54 -13.73 -12.87
C ASP A 109 -20.72 -13.54 -13.83
N GLU A 110 -20.49 -13.87 -15.11
CA GLU A 110 -21.59 -14.19 -16.01
C GLU A 110 -22.14 -15.54 -15.58
N LYS A 111 -23.34 -15.53 -15.00
CA LYS A 111 -24.18 -16.71 -14.79
C LYS A 111 -24.84 -17.18 -16.07
#